data_AF-A0A0C5G7L3-F1
#
_entry.id   AF-A0A0C5G7L3-F1
#
_cell.length_a   1.000
_cell.length_b   1.000
_cell.length_c   1.000
_cell.angle_alpha   90.00
_cell.angle_beta   90.00
_cell.angle_gamma   90.00
#
_symmetry.space_group_name_H-M   'P 1'
#
loop_
_entity.id
_entity.type
_entity.pdbx_description
1 polymer ?
#
loop_
_entity_poly.entity_id
_entity_poly.type
_entity_poly.pdbx_seq_one_letter_code
_entity_poly.pdbx_strand_id
1 'polypeptide(L)'
;MEIGTQFPDRPVEWTSLSECTLTPEGIVTPNLLHTPDGIVPRHTVPTGPALLLSGLPLTPASALITDAAPAHTTDTHRWFDVSLRVNARLSLPAHADSPDVRYAYLPMDATLSLDSDGTWLVEAGALQRIPTETDNRHTGDATPATNPSDPSPAEHSFPPDTDLVASFRRTLENTARSRGVVTMATLCRGAYLPDHALSVDRWQELLLQVEQLWTPEKPVLSALIKGQDGGPAPFFGKVLRGLGWGKKFSDAELLDICNRERRRAHAAYSRSNQANPPSPRGHAAHRRPPERLRGEQAESRAVFDALLDLAHEARHAGDLDGLERSLFLAEQAAGTTDTQEALRDLTDWLVERRTDELHETWERLSALVDKINRDGDDLHPDQLRRALREAHDLTEEVGDDLAAEERHDIARWQQHLERMTERLTLSQIRGYAVAVRVALRRAAREGRTTTWGEMALRIGAPLAALHPDDKVAVLIEADRETPEDKPLLSALVAAHGGDRPHPLYPQVLFSLDRPTPPAEALLMHWHMTLRRHAELR
;
A
#
# COMPACT_ATOMS: atom_id res chain seq x y z
N MET A 1 35.99 -24.00 -27.76
CA MET A 1 35.85 -24.06 -26.29
C MET A 1 34.61 -24.88 -26.00
N GLU A 2 34.70 -25.77 -25.02
CA GLU A 2 33.61 -26.66 -24.63
C GLU A 2 33.28 -26.43 -23.14
N ILE A 3 32.01 -26.58 -22.79
CA ILE A 3 31.48 -26.40 -21.45
C ILE A 3 30.93 -27.75 -20.97
N GLY A 4 31.42 -28.22 -19.83
CA GLY A 4 30.97 -29.46 -19.21
C GLY A 4 29.82 -29.23 -18.22
N THR A 5 28.75 -30.01 -18.32
CA THR A 5 27.67 -30.04 -17.33
C THR A 5 27.75 -31.36 -16.56
N GLN A 6 27.83 -31.30 -15.23
CA GLN A 6 27.90 -32.48 -14.36
C GLN A 6 26.67 -32.56 -13.46
N PHE A 7 25.97 -33.70 -13.49
CA PHE A 7 24.88 -34.01 -12.56
C PHE A 7 25.33 -35.08 -11.56
N PRO A 8 24.77 -35.13 -10.33
CA PRO A 8 25.18 -36.08 -9.29
C PRO A 8 25.10 -37.55 -9.71
N ASP A 9 24.25 -37.89 -10.68
CA ASP A 9 23.97 -39.23 -11.16
C ASP A 9 24.56 -39.54 -12.55
N ARG A 10 25.35 -38.62 -13.15
CA ARG A 10 25.81 -38.77 -14.54
C ARG A 10 27.26 -38.31 -14.78
N PRO A 11 27.94 -38.90 -15.79
CA PRO A 11 29.22 -38.39 -16.26
C PRO A 11 29.08 -36.98 -16.83
N VAL A 12 30.20 -36.23 -16.85
CA VAL A 12 30.24 -34.87 -17.39
C VAL A 12 29.91 -34.89 -18.88
N GLU A 13 28.87 -34.16 -19.28
CA GLU A 13 28.48 -33.98 -20.67
C GLU A 13 29.08 -32.67 -21.20
N TRP A 14 29.86 -32.78 -22.27
CA TRP A 14 30.55 -31.64 -22.90
C TRP A 14 29.71 -31.08 -24.04
N THR A 15 29.51 -29.77 -24.05
CA THR A 15 28.78 -29.06 -25.09
C THR A 15 29.64 -27.94 -25.69
N SER A 16 29.53 -27.70 -26.99
CA SER A 16 30.19 -26.55 -27.63
C SER A 16 29.66 -25.22 -27.07
N LEU A 17 30.55 -24.25 -26.88
CA LEU A 17 30.16 -22.88 -26.46
C LEU A 17 29.13 -22.24 -27.42
N SER A 18 29.16 -22.58 -28.70
CA SER A 18 28.20 -22.08 -29.71
C SER A 18 26.76 -22.53 -29.48
N GLU A 19 26.56 -23.58 -28.68
CA GLU A 19 25.25 -24.13 -28.35
C GLU A 19 24.76 -23.66 -26.96
N CYS A 20 25.58 -22.90 -26.24
CA CYS A 20 25.24 -22.39 -24.92
C CYS A 20 24.60 -21.00 -25.00
N THR A 21 23.70 -20.71 -24.07
CA THR A 21 23.04 -19.39 -23.97
C THR A 21 23.60 -18.63 -22.78
N LEU A 22 23.95 -17.36 -22.96
CA LEU A 22 24.40 -16.49 -21.87
C LEU A 22 23.18 -15.84 -21.21
N THR A 23 22.98 -16.06 -19.91
CA THR A 23 21.96 -15.37 -19.09
C THR A 23 22.64 -14.55 -17.99
N PRO A 24 21.93 -13.63 -17.32
CA PRO A 24 22.47 -12.88 -16.18
C PRO A 24 23.00 -13.78 -15.04
N GLU A 25 22.52 -15.01 -14.93
CA GLU A 25 22.88 -16.00 -13.91
C GLU A 25 24.05 -16.91 -14.34
N GLY A 26 24.47 -16.88 -15.60
CA GLY A 26 25.63 -17.63 -16.11
C GLY A 26 25.46 -18.19 -17.52
N ILE A 27 26.24 -19.24 -17.83
CA ILE A 27 26.16 -19.94 -19.12
C ILE A 27 25.24 -21.15 -18.98
N VAL A 28 24.16 -21.19 -19.75
CA VAL A 28 23.18 -22.29 -19.77
C VAL A 28 23.47 -23.21 -20.94
N THR A 29 23.74 -24.48 -20.66
CA THR A 29 23.92 -25.52 -21.68
C THR A 29 22.57 -26.08 -22.15
N PRO A 30 22.45 -26.66 -23.36
CA PRO A 30 21.19 -27.17 -23.94
C PRO A 30 20.47 -28.24 -23.11
N ASN A 31 21.19 -28.89 -22.20
CA ASN A 31 20.68 -29.94 -21.32
C ASN A 31 20.07 -29.36 -20.03
N LEU A 32 20.12 -28.03 -19.87
CA LEU A 32 19.53 -27.27 -18.79
C LEU A 32 18.36 -26.42 -19.33
N LEU A 33 17.25 -26.41 -18.60
CA LEU A 33 16.07 -25.57 -18.84
C LEU A 33 15.98 -24.54 -17.73
N HIS A 34 15.68 -23.31 -18.11
CA HIS A 34 15.33 -22.26 -17.17
C HIS A 34 13.85 -22.39 -16.79
N THR A 35 13.56 -22.65 -15.52
CA THR A 35 12.20 -22.61 -14.96
C THR A 35 12.10 -21.46 -13.95
N PRO A 36 10.89 -21.03 -13.58
CA PRO A 36 10.71 -20.03 -12.52
C PRO A 36 11.34 -20.43 -11.17
N ASP A 37 11.56 -21.74 -10.97
CA ASP A 37 12.18 -22.31 -9.77
C ASP A 37 13.70 -22.53 -9.90
N GLY A 38 14.31 -22.09 -11.00
CA GLY A 38 15.76 -22.17 -11.26
C GLY A 38 16.14 -22.97 -12.51
N ILE A 39 17.42 -23.33 -12.62
CA ILE A 39 17.93 -24.09 -13.76
C ILE A 39 17.81 -25.59 -13.47
N VAL A 40 16.99 -26.31 -14.24
CA VAL A 40 16.73 -27.75 -14.05
C VAL A 40 17.16 -28.57 -15.28
N PRO A 41 17.52 -29.86 -15.12
CA PRO A 41 17.87 -30.70 -16.28
C PRO A 41 16.66 -30.89 -17.21
N ARG A 42 16.84 -30.70 -18.52
CA ARG A 42 15.76 -30.77 -19.53
C ARG A 42 14.98 -32.09 -19.53
N HIS A 43 15.59 -33.18 -19.04
CA HIS A 43 15.00 -34.51 -18.99
C HIS A 43 14.03 -34.75 -17.82
N THR A 44 13.92 -33.83 -16.86
CA THR A 44 12.97 -33.96 -15.74
C THR A 44 11.59 -33.40 -16.06
N VAL A 45 11.40 -32.76 -17.22
CA VAL A 45 10.11 -32.20 -17.66
C VAL A 45 9.34 -33.25 -18.49
N PRO A 46 8.14 -33.69 -18.05
CA PRO A 46 7.31 -34.59 -18.85
C PRO A 46 6.92 -33.92 -20.17
N THR A 47 7.15 -34.60 -21.28
CA THR A 47 6.86 -34.07 -22.62
C THR A 47 5.35 -34.09 -22.86
N GLY A 48 4.69 -32.95 -22.72
CA GLY A 48 3.30 -32.70 -23.13
C GLY A 48 3.26 -31.68 -24.30
N PRO A 49 2.28 -31.78 -25.22
CA PRO A 49 2.32 -31.04 -26.48
C PRO A 49 1.99 -29.55 -26.34
N ALA A 50 2.73 -28.76 -27.13
CA ALA A 50 2.49 -27.44 -27.70
C ALA A 50 1.43 -26.51 -27.05
N LEU A 51 1.96 -25.39 -26.55
CA LEU A 51 1.35 -24.11 -26.19
C LEU A 51 0.09 -23.72 -27.00
N LEU A 52 -1.02 -23.52 -26.28
CA LEU A 52 -1.96 -22.45 -26.60
C LEU A 52 -1.59 -21.25 -25.70
N LEU A 53 -1.32 -20.10 -26.32
CA LEU A 53 -1.19 -18.81 -25.64
C LEU A 53 -2.55 -18.46 -25.01
N SER A 54 -2.75 -18.90 -23.77
CA SER A 54 -3.94 -18.62 -22.98
C SER A 54 -3.61 -17.59 -21.90
N GLY A 55 -4.23 -16.42 -22.01
CA GLY A 55 -4.39 -15.46 -20.92
C GLY A 55 -3.21 -14.52 -20.72
N LEU A 56 -3.29 -13.32 -21.28
CA LEU A 56 -2.52 -12.18 -20.79
C LEU A 56 -3.08 -11.79 -19.41
N PRO A 57 -2.28 -11.78 -18.33
CA PRO A 57 -2.75 -11.38 -17.02
C PRO A 57 -3.04 -9.87 -17.04
N LEU A 58 -4.31 -9.50 -16.84
CA LEU A 58 -4.71 -8.13 -16.60
C LEU A 58 -4.54 -7.83 -15.11
N THR A 59 -3.61 -6.94 -14.76
CA THR A 59 -3.56 -6.39 -13.40
C THR A 59 -4.78 -5.45 -13.18
N PRO A 60 -5.42 -5.44 -11.99
CA PRO A 60 -6.68 -4.70 -11.74
C PRO A 60 -6.63 -3.19 -12.02
N ALA A 61 -5.44 -2.56 -11.96
CA ALA A 61 -5.24 -1.13 -12.19
C ALA A 61 -5.02 -0.73 -13.68
N SER A 62 -4.96 -1.69 -14.59
CA SER A 62 -4.45 -1.49 -15.96
C SER A 62 -5.53 -1.39 -17.02
N ALA A 63 -6.75 -1.83 -16.72
CA ALA A 63 -7.88 -1.80 -17.63
C ALA A 63 -9.19 -1.60 -16.86
N LEU A 64 -9.93 -0.55 -17.21
CA LEU A 64 -11.27 -0.28 -16.70
C LEU A 64 -12.30 -0.66 -17.77
N ILE A 65 -13.25 -1.54 -17.43
CA ILE A 65 -14.42 -1.78 -18.28
C ILE A 65 -15.32 -0.55 -18.16
N THR A 66 -15.43 0.21 -19.25
CA THR A 66 -16.23 1.44 -19.32
C THR A 66 -17.63 1.21 -19.85
N ASP A 67 -17.83 0.13 -20.59
CA ASP A 67 -19.14 -0.30 -21.08
C ASP A 67 -19.12 -1.82 -21.29
N ALA A 68 -20.27 -2.47 -21.09
CA ALA A 68 -20.42 -3.92 -21.25
C ALA A 68 -21.82 -4.25 -21.76
N ALA A 69 -21.91 -4.82 -22.96
CA ALA A 69 -23.16 -5.29 -23.54
C ALA A 69 -23.16 -6.84 -23.61
N PRO A 70 -24.24 -7.52 -23.23
CA PRO A 70 -24.30 -8.98 -23.29
C PRO A 70 -24.31 -9.45 -24.75
N ALA A 71 -23.33 -10.28 -25.13
CA ALA A 71 -23.19 -10.80 -26.47
C ALA A 71 -23.94 -12.14 -26.64
N HIS A 72 -23.71 -13.10 -25.73
CA HIS A 72 -24.34 -14.42 -25.77
C HIS A 72 -24.13 -15.20 -24.46
N THR A 73 -25.09 -16.06 -24.10
CA THR A 73 -25.05 -16.94 -22.91
C THR A 73 -25.15 -18.41 -23.30
N THR A 74 -24.29 -19.24 -22.71
CA THR A 74 -24.44 -20.71 -22.63
C THR A 74 -24.75 -21.13 -21.19
N ASP A 75 -25.05 -22.42 -20.98
CA ASP A 75 -25.30 -22.99 -19.65
C ASP A 75 -24.11 -22.87 -18.69
N THR A 76 -22.91 -22.55 -19.20
CA THR A 76 -21.68 -22.47 -18.38
C THR A 76 -21.04 -21.08 -18.39
N HIS A 77 -21.33 -20.22 -19.38
CA HIS A 77 -20.64 -18.93 -19.53
C HIS A 77 -21.55 -17.84 -20.11
N ARG A 78 -21.40 -16.62 -19.61
CA ARG A 78 -21.98 -15.40 -20.20
C ARG A 78 -20.87 -14.56 -20.81
N TRP A 79 -21.04 -14.20 -22.07
CA TRP A 79 -20.09 -13.41 -22.84
C TRP A 79 -20.60 -11.98 -22.97
N PHE A 80 -19.70 -11.02 -22.79
CA PHE A 80 -19.98 -9.59 -22.89
C PHE A 80 -19.03 -8.96 -23.92
N ASP A 81 -19.59 -8.12 -24.80
CA ASP A 81 -18.80 -7.16 -25.57
C ASP A 81 -18.48 -5.99 -24.64
N VAL A 82 -17.19 -5.76 -24.39
CA VAL A 82 -16.73 -4.74 -23.43
C VAL A 82 -15.91 -3.65 -24.10
N SER A 83 -16.14 -2.40 -23.71
CA SER A 83 -15.28 -1.27 -24.05
C SER A 83 -14.30 -1.02 -22.91
N LEU A 84 -12.99 -1.11 -23.18
CA LEU A 84 -11.93 -1.00 -22.18
C LEU A 84 -11.22 0.35 -22.28
N ARG A 85 -10.94 0.98 -21.13
CA ARG A 85 -9.93 2.03 -21.00
C ARG A 85 -8.68 1.45 -20.36
N VAL A 86 -7.55 1.50 -21.05
CA VAL A 86 -6.27 0.98 -20.53
C VAL A 86 -5.31 2.10 -20.17
N ASN A 87 -4.58 1.93 -19.08
CA ASN A 87 -3.43 2.76 -18.73
C ASN A 87 -2.20 2.17 -19.41
N ALA A 88 -1.62 2.90 -20.37
CA ALA A 88 -0.53 2.41 -21.19
C ALA A 88 0.57 3.46 -21.37
N ARG A 89 1.81 3.00 -21.59
CA ARG A 89 2.91 3.84 -22.07
C ARG A 89 2.79 3.99 -23.57
N LEU A 90 2.99 5.19 -24.08
CA LEU A 90 3.02 5.47 -25.51
C LEU A 90 4.48 5.53 -25.98
N SER A 91 4.83 4.70 -26.97
CA SER A 91 6.11 4.77 -27.69
C SER A 91 5.88 5.42 -29.05
N LEU A 92 6.67 6.46 -29.34
CA LEU A 92 6.66 7.20 -30.60
C LEU A 92 8.05 7.21 -31.24
N PRO A 93 8.16 7.24 -32.58
CA PRO A 93 9.43 7.43 -33.27
C PRO A 93 10.10 8.75 -32.86
N ALA A 94 11.43 8.79 -32.84
CA ALA A 94 12.20 9.98 -32.44
C ALA A 94 11.95 11.25 -33.29
N HIS A 95 11.28 11.11 -34.44
CA HIS A 95 10.91 12.19 -35.35
C HIS A 95 9.43 12.62 -35.22
N ALA A 96 8.66 12.00 -34.33
CA ALA A 96 7.27 12.37 -34.06
C ALA A 96 7.21 13.55 -33.07
N ASP A 97 6.22 14.42 -33.27
CA ASP A 97 5.98 15.55 -32.38
C ASP A 97 5.54 15.09 -30.99
N SER A 98 6.05 15.74 -29.94
CA SER A 98 5.67 15.45 -28.56
C SER A 98 4.23 15.88 -28.28
N PRO A 99 3.37 15.02 -27.72
CA PRO A 99 1.99 15.38 -27.41
C PRO A 99 1.90 16.43 -26.29
N ASP A 100 1.26 17.57 -26.57
CA ASP A 100 0.89 18.55 -25.53
C ASP A 100 -0.29 18.01 -24.69
N VAL A 101 -0.14 18.03 -23.37
CA VAL A 101 -1.11 17.58 -22.36
C VAL A 101 -2.49 18.26 -22.50
N ARG A 102 -2.58 19.39 -23.20
CA ARG A 102 -3.82 20.15 -23.41
C ARG A 102 -4.71 19.64 -24.54
N TYR A 103 -4.27 18.67 -25.33
CA TYR A 103 -5.04 18.17 -26.47
C TYR A 103 -5.25 16.66 -26.41
N ALA A 104 -6.35 16.21 -27.01
CA ALA A 104 -6.62 14.80 -27.21
C ALA A 104 -5.98 14.35 -28.54
N TYR A 105 -5.38 13.17 -28.55
CA TYR A 105 -4.74 12.59 -29.73
C TYR A 105 -5.27 11.18 -29.98
N LEU A 106 -5.42 10.85 -31.25
CA LEU A 106 -5.69 9.49 -31.73
C LEU A 106 -4.36 8.90 -32.24
N PRO A 107 -3.89 7.77 -31.71
CA PRO A 107 -2.69 7.13 -32.21
C PRO A 107 -2.98 6.45 -33.55
N MET A 108 -2.08 6.66 -34.51
CA MET A 108 -2.14 6.10 -35.86
C MET A 108 -1.16 4.93 -35.98
N ASP A 109 -1.58 3.88 -36.69
CA ASP A 109 -0.82 2.64 -36.85
C ASP A 109 -0.40 2.00 -35.53
N ALA A 110 -1.31 2.02 -34.55
CA ALA A 110 -1.04 1.60 -33.19
C ALA A 110 -1.06 0.08 -33.00
N THR A 111 -0.03 -0.47 -32.36
CA THR A 111 -0.02 -1.83 -31.82
C THR A 111 0.02 -1.80 -30.30
N LEU A 112 -0.82 -2.63 -29.67
CA LEU A 112 -0.88 -2.78 -28.22
C LEU A 112 -0.15 -4.06 -27.81
N SER A 113 0.89 -3.92 -27.00
CA SER A 113 1.68 -5.04 -26.44
C SER A 113 1.84 -4.90 -24.94
N LEU A 114 2.32 -5.95 -24.27
CA LEU A 114 2.63 -5.93 -22.84
C LEU A 114 4.15 -5.90 -22.68
N ASP A 115 4.67 -4.92 -21.95
CA ASP A 115 6.10 -4.83 -21.63
C ASP A 115 6.48 -5.85 -20.55
N SER A 116 7.77 -6.13 -20.41
CA SER A 116 8.36 -7.06 -19.44
C SER A 116 8.03 -6.74 -17.97
N ASP A 117 7.64 -5.50 -17.68
CA ASP A 117 7.20 -5.03 -16.38
C ASP A 117 5.67 -5.12 -16.15
N GLY A 118 4.92 -5.67 -17.12
CA GLY A 118 3.46 -5.82 -17.05
C GLY A 118 2.68 -4.56 -17.43
N THR A 119 3.35 -3.48 -17.86
CA THR A 119 2.67 -2.27 -18.34
C THR A 119 2.23 -2.43 -19.79
N TRP A 120 1.01 -1.99 -20.11
CA TRP A 120 0.57 -1.92 -21.51
C TRP A 120 1.43 -0.90 -22.27
N LEU A 121 1.92 -1.28 -23.44
CA LEU A 121 2.67 -0.45 -24.37
C LEU A 121 1.85 -0.24 -25.63
N VAL A 122 1.59 1.02 -25.97
CA VAL A 122 1.03 1.44 -27.26
C VAL A 122 2.19 1.94 -28.09
N GLU A 123 2.59 1.17 -29.09
CA GLU A 123 3.54 1.64 -30.12
C GLU A 123 2.72 2.27 -31.24
N ALA A 124 2.94 3.55 -31.53
CA ALA A 124 2.22 4.26 -32.58
C ALA A 124 3.20 4.92 -33.56
N GLY A 125 2.89 4.87 -34.85
CA GLY A 125 3.70 5.52 -35.89
C GLY A 125 3.56 7.04 -35.89
N ALA A 126 2.38 7.55 -35.50
CA ALA A 126 2.09 8.98 -35.39
C ALA A 126 0.91 9.25 -34.45
N LEU A 127 0.72 10.52 -34.06
CA LEU A 127 -0.45 10.99 -33.33
C LEU A 127 -1.25 11.98 -34.18
N GLN A 128 -2.56 11.79 -34.26
CA GLN A 128 -3.49 12.73 -34.88
C GLN A 128 -4.22 13.52 -33.79
N ARG A 129 -4.02 14.84 -33.76
CA ARG A 129 -4.77 15.70 -32.84
C ARG A 129 -6.25 15.67 -33.17
N ILE A 130 -7.07 15.37 -32.17
CA ILE A 130 -8.53 15.47 -32.27
C ILE A 130 -8.90 16.93 -31.97
N PRO A 131 -9.57 17.64 -32.90
CA PRO A 131 -10.07 18.97 -32.60
C PRO A 131 -11.14 18.87 -31.50
N THR A 132 -10.81 19.34 -30.31
CA THR A 132 -11.80 19.58 -29.26
C THR A 132 -12.56 20.87 -29.59
N GLU A 133 -13.88 20.85 -29.42
CA GLU A 133 -14.84 21.86 -29.85
C GLU A 133 -14.59 23.28 -29.26
N THR A 134 -13.64 23.41 -28.34
CA THR A 134 -13.17 24.67 -27.74
C THR A 134 -12.22 25.50 -28.60
N ASP A 135 -11.71 24.98 -29.74
CA ASP A 135 -10.68 25.68 -30.53
C ASP A 135 -11.22 26.70 -31.58
N ASN A 136 -12.51 27.06 -31.49
CA ASN A 136 -13.16 27.94 -32.48
C ASN A 136 -13.40 29.38 -32.00
N ARG A 137 -12.49 29.91 -31.20
CA ARG A 137 -12.30 31.36 -31.08
C ARG A 137 -10.80 31.64 -31.12
N HIS A 138 -10.36 32.26 -32.19
CA HIS A 138 -9.46 33.41 -32.27
C HIS A 138 -8.77 33.40 -33.64
N THR A 139 -9.36 34.12 -34.60
CA THR A 139 -8.62 34.63 -35.77
C THR A 139 -8.85 36.14 -35.84
N GLY A 140 -7.75 36.89 -36.00
CA GLY A 140 -7.70 38.35 -36.14
C GLY A 140 -7.10 38.99 -34.88
N ASP A 141 -5.97 39.70 -34.92
CA ASP A 141 -5.24 40.27 -36.04
C ASP A 141 -3.81 40.61 -35.56
N ALA A 142 -2.87 40.67 -36.50
CA ALA A 142 -1.46 40.92 -36.24
C ALA A 142 -1.13 42.42 -36.19
N THR A 143 -0.36 42.87 -35.20
CA THR A 143 0.73 43.85 -35.42
C THR A 143 1.74 43.82 -34.27
N PRO A 144 3.07 43.82 -34.54
CA PRO A 144 4.09 43.77 -33.50
C PRO A 144 4.61 45.19 -33.19
N ALA A 145 4.75 45.54 -31.91
CA ALA A 145 5.71 46.55 -31.45
C ALA A 145 5.74 46.68 -29.91
N THR A 146 6.94 46.43 -29.37
CA THR A 146 7.61 47.25 -28.35
C THR A 146 7.18 47.09 -26.88
N ASN A 147 7.94 46.25 -26.16
CA ASN A 147 8.25 46.46 -24.73
C ASN A 147 8.88 47.86 -24.57
N PRO A 148 8.51 48.63 -23.54
CA PRO A 148 9.16 48.43 -22.25
C PRO A 148 8.28 48.68 -21.01
N SER A 149 8.76 48.15 -19.89
CA SER A 149 8.41 48.50 -18.49
C SER A 149 7.47 47.54 -17.78
N ASP A 150 8.13 46.54 -17.19
CA ASP A 150 7.94 46.04 -15.82
C ASP A 150 6.96 46.86 -14.93
N PRO A 151 5.91 46.20 -14.40
CA PRO A 151 5.46 46.46 -13.05
C PRO A 151 5.65 45.22 -12.18
N SER A 152 6.55 45.38 -11.22
CA SER A 152 6.55 44.87 -9.84
C SER A 152 5.38 43.94 -9.45
N PRO A 153 5.65 42.80 -8.78
CA PRO A 153 4.62 41.80 -8.45
C PRO A 153 3.54 42.43 -7.58
N ALA A 154 2.31 42.44 -8.08
CA ALA A 154 1.14 42.71 -7.28
C ALA A 154 1.08 41.66 -6.17
N GLU A 155 1.21 42.12 -4.93
CA GLU A 155 0.87 41.35 -3.73
C GLU A 155 -0.49 40.70 -3.96
N HIS A 156 -0.53 39.37 -3.91
CA HIS A 156 -1.78 38.63 -3.78
C HIS A 156 -2.42 39.05 -2.46
N SER A 157 -3.26 40.08 -2.49
CA SER A 157 -4.04 40.54 -1.35
C SER A 157 -4.93 39.40 -0.89
N PHE A 158 -4.59 38.83 0.27
CA PHE A 158 -5.40 37.82 0.93
C PHE A 158 -6.84 38.32 1.07
N PRO A 159 -7.85 37.47 0.84
CA PRO A 159 -9.23 37.83 1.13
C PRO A 159 -9.36 38.27 2.59
N PRO A 160 -10.22 39.27 2.89
CA PRO A 160 -10.40 39.77 4.25
C PRO A 160 -10.85 38.63 5.18
N ASP A 161 -10.39 38.64 6.43
CA ASP A 161 -10.59 37.53 7.37
C ASP A 161 -12.08 37.17 7.58
N THR A 162 -12.99 38.12 7.38
CA THR A 162 -14.45 37.88 7.40
C THR A 162 -14.94 36.90 6.33
N ASP A 163 -14.36 36.96 5.13
CA ASP A 163 -14.74 36.11 4.00
C ASP A 163 -14.15 34.70 4.16
N LEU A 164 -12.95 34.62 4.73
CA LEU A 164 -12.31 33.36 5.11
C LEU A 164 -13.08 32.64 6.21
N VAL A 165 -13.48 33.35 7.26
CA VAL A 165 -14.31 32.80 8.35
C VAL A 165 -15.66 32.31 7.83
N ALA A 166 -16.30 33.06 6.93
CA ALA A 166 -17.57 32.65 6.32
C ALA A 166 -17.41 31.40 5.43
N SER A 167 -16.31 31.31 4.67
CA SER A 167 -16.02 30.15 3.81
C SER A 167 -15.69 28.89 4.62
N PHE A 168 -14.86 29.03 5.66
CA PHE A 168 -14.53 27.92 6.56
C PHE A 168 -15.77 27.42 7.31
N ARG A 169 -16.60 28.33 7.84
CA ARG A 169 -17.86 27.94 8.48
C ARG A 169 -18.77 27.20 7.51
N ARG A 170 -18.98 27.71 6.29
CA ARG A 170 -19.82 27.07 5.28
C ARG A 170 -19.31 25.67 4.91
N THR A 171 -18.01 25.52 4.76
CA THR A 171 -17.37 24.23 4.44
C THR A 171 -17.57 23.23 5.59
N LEU A 172 -17.31 23.65 6.84
CA LEU A 172 -17.50 22.80 8.02
C LEU A 172 -18.97 22.40 8.23
N GLU A 173 -19.92 23.31 8.01
CA GLU A 173 -21.34 22.99 8.08
C GLU A 173 -21.78 22.02 6.98
N ASN A 174 -21.29 22.19 5.74
CA ASN A 174 -21.55 21.27 4.65
C ASN A 174 -21.00 19.86 4.96
N THR A 175 -19.77 19.80 5.48
CA THR A 175 -19.14 18.55 5.95
C THR A 175 -19.89 17.91 7.12
N ALA A 176 -20.40 18.72 8.06
CA ALA A 176 -21.24 18.26 9.15
C ALA A 176 -22.54 17.61 8.64
N ARG A 177 -23.18 18.24 7.63
CA ARG A 177 -24.39 17.74 6.97
C ARG A 177 -24.14 16.44 6.18
N SER A 178 -22.98 16.31 5.54
CA SER A 178 -22.60 15.11 4.77
C SER A 178 -22.01 13.98 5.63
N ARG A 179 -21.99 14.13 6.96
CA ARG A 179 -21.36 13.18 7.91
C ARG A 179 -19.87 12.89 7.64
N GLY A 180 -19.15 13.83 7.03
CA GLY A 180 -17.72 13.69 6.71
C GLY A 180 -16.80 14.33 7.74
N VAL A 181 -15.49 14.21 7.50
CA VAL A 181 -14.43 14.99 8.15
C VAL A 181 -13.63 15.74 7.09
N VAL A 182 -13.05 16.88 7.45
CA VAL A 182 -12.34 17.76 6.51
C VAL A 182 -10.87 17.91 6.93
N THR A 183 -9.96 17.94 5.96
CA THR A 183 -8.55 18.27 6.21
C THR A 183 -8.31 19.77 5.99
N MET A 184 -7.18 20.28 6.49
CA MET A 184 -6.80 21.69 6.32
C MET A 184 -6.68 22.09 4.85
N ALA A 185 -6.18 21.20 4.00
CA ALA A 185 -6.08 21.41 2.56
C ALA A 185 -7.46 21.59 1.90
N THR A 186 -8.47 20.84 2.36
CA THR A 186 -9.84 20.96 1.85
C THR A 186 -10.50 22.27 2.28
N LEU A 187 -10.19 22.79 3.49
CA LEU A 187 -10.62 24.13 3.92
C LEU A 187 -9.95 25.24 3.10
N CYS A 188 -8.64 25.14 2.85
CA CYS A 188 -7.91 26.07 1.96
C CYS A 188 -8.50 26.09 0.56
N ARG A 189 -8.80 24.92 0.00
CA ARG A 189 -9.41 24.77 -1.33
C ARG A 189 -10.81 25.40 -1.41
N GLY A 190 -11.64 25.22 -0.38
CA GLY A 190 -12.95 25.87 -0.29
C GLY A 190 -12.89 27.39 -0.16
N ALA A 191 -11.77 27.93 0.34
CA ALA A 191 -11.52 29.36 0.47
C ALA A 191 -10.61 29.94 -0.63
N TYR A 192 -10.27 29.15 -1.66
CA TYR A 192 -9.35 29.53 -2.75
C TYR A 192 -7.97 30.02 -2.25
N LEU A 193 -7.45 29.41 -1.19
CA LEU A 193 -6.12 29.69 -0.64
C LEU A 193 -5.08 28.63 -1.07
N PRO A 194 -3.81 29.00 -1.28
CA PRO A 194 -2.71 28.04 -1.46
C PRO A 194 -2.50 27.17 -0.21
N ASP A 195 -2.22 25.87 -0.40
CA ASP A 195 -2.12 24.84 0.67
C ASP A 195 -1.08 25.13 1.78
N HIS A 196 -0.22 26.15 1.62
CA HIS A 196 0.86 26.55 2.55
C HIS A 196 0.81 28.03 2.96
N ALA A 197 -0.30 28.74 2.71
CA ALA A 197 -0.34 30.20 2.86
C ALA A 197 -0.60 30.72 4.29
N LEU A 198 -0.99 29.87 5.23
CA LEU A 198 -1.42 30.27 6.59
C LEU A 198 -0.52 29.64 7.67
N SER A 199 0.00 30.48 8.57
CA SER A 199 0.74 30.02 9.76
C SER A 199 -0.19 29.36 10.79
N VAL A 200 0.38 28.52 11.66
CA VAL A 200 -0.36 27.79 12.71
C VAL A 200 -1.11 28.73 13.66
N ASP A 201 -0.52 29.89 13.97
CA ASP A 201 -1.14 30.90 14.84
C ASP A 201 -2.32 31.61 14.14
N ARG A 202 -2.22 31.84 12.82
CA ARG A 202 -3.29 32.45 12.02
C ARG A 202 -4.49 31.51 11.85
N TRP A 203 -4.24 30.21 11.75
CA TRP A 203 -5.30 29.19 11.76
C TRP A 203 -6.10 29.19 13.07
N GLN A 204 -5.41 29.34 14.19
CA GLN A 204 -6.05 29.40 15.50
C GLN A 204 -6.96 30.62 15.62
N GLU A 205 -6.53 31.80 15.16
CA GLU A 205 -7.31 33.03 15.21
C GLU A 205 -8.57 32.95 14.33
N LEU A 206 -8.43 32.45 13.10
CA LEU A 206 -9.56 32.28 12.17
C LEU A 206 -10.58 31.25 12.68
N LEU A 207 -10.14 30.12 13.26
CA LEU A 207 -11.05 29.12 13.81
C LEU A 207 -11.74 29.60 15.09
N LEU A 208 -11.07 30.40 15.92
CA LEU A 208 -11.73 31.07 17.04
C LEU A 208 -12.82 32.04 16.57
N GLN A 209 -12.62 32.75 15.46
CA GLN A 209 -13.64 33.59 14.85
C GLN A 209 -14.78 32.78 14.20
N VAL A 210 -14.49 31.61 13.62
CA VAL A 210 -15.52 30.65 13.15
C VAL A 210 -16.42 30.20 14.29
N GLU A 211 -15.89 30.09 15.51
CA GLU A 211 -16.61 29.68 16.71
C GLU A 211 -17.17 30.86 17.55
N GLN A 212 -17.04 32.13 17.12
CA GLN A 212 -17.47 33.30 17.91
C GLN A 212 -18.98 33.40 18.22
N LEU A 213 -19.84 32.60 17.56
CA LEU A 213 -21.27 32.47 17.88
C LEU A 213 -21.59 31.21 18.69
N TRP A 214 -20.57 30.60 19.30
CA TRP A 214 -20.70 29.40 20.11
C TRP A 214 -21.44 29.69 21.41
N THR A 215 -22.50 28.92 21.64
CA THR A 215 -23.11 28.72 22.96
C THR A 215 -22.83 27.28 23.40
N PRO A 216 -22.77 26.97 24.71
CA PRO A 216 -22.48 25.61 25.20
C PRO A 216 -23.40 24.50 24.65
N GLU A 217 -24.58 24.89 24.17
CA GLU A 217 -25.58 24.00 23.56
C GLU A 217 -25.24 23.59 22.12
N LYS A 218 -24.39 24.36 21.41
CA LYS A 218 -24.00 24.09 20.02
C LYS A 218 -22.70 23.28 19.94
N PRO A 219 -22.58 22.38 18.96
CA PRO A 219 -21.37 21.59 18.76
C PRO A 219 -20.22 22.45 18.26
N VAL A 220 -18.99 22.10 18.66
CA VAL A 220 -17.76 22.74 18.16
C VAL A 220 -17.46 22.23 16.75
N LEU A 221 -17.53 23.10 15.74
CA LEU A 221 -17.35 22.73 14.33
C LEU A 221 -15.89 22.40 14.00
N SER A 222 -14.93 23.00 14.71
CA SER A 222 -13.49 22.69 14.56
C SER A 222 -13.13 21.24 14.91
N ALA A 223 -14.04 20.47 15.54
CA ALA A 223 -13.86 19.04 15.80
C ALA A 223 -14.00 18.16 14.54
N LEU A 224 -14.53 18.72 13.44
CA LEU A 224 -14.63 18.05 12.14
C LEU A 224 -13.31 18.07 11.35
N ILE A 225 -12.29 18.78 11.86
CA ILE A 225 -11.00 18.91 11.20
C ILE A 225 -10.06 17.76 11.64
N LYS A 226 -9.62 16.95 10.67
CA LYS A 226 -8.68 15.82 10.88
C LYS A 226 -7.23 16.35 10.91
N GLY A 227 -6.45 15.96 11.90
CA GLY A 227 -4.98 16.15 11.92
C GLY A 227 -4.29 15.19 10.92
N GLN A 228 -3.00 15.40 10.63
CA GLN A 228 -2.27 14.53 9.70
C GLN A 228 -2.19 13.07 10.18
N ASP A 229 -2.18 12.86 11.50
CA ASP A 229 -2.10 11.53 12.13
C ASP A 229 -3.49 10.92 12.41
N GLY A 230 -4.55 11.43 11.77
CA GLY A 230 -5.93 10.99 11.99
C GLY A 230 -6.57 11.37 13.34
N GLY A 231 -5.79 11.88 14.28
CA GLY A 231 -6.23 12.45 15.55
C GLY A 231 -6.83 13.86 15.46
N PRO A 232 -7.20 14.47 16.61
CA PRO A 232 -7.65 15.85 16.66
C PRO A 232 -6.57 16.79 16.09
N ALA A 233 -6.97 17.80 15.32
CA ALA A 233 -6.02 18.75 14.77
C ALA A 233 -5.16 19.39 15.88
N PRO A 234 -3.86 19.66 15.65
CA PRO A 234 -2.91 20.06 16.69
C PRO A 234 -3.27 21.38 17.40
N PHE A 235 -4.14 22.20 16.82
CA PHE A 235 -4.68 23.43 17.42
C PHE A 235 -5.98 23.22 18.20
N PHE A 236 -6.62 22.05 18.14
CA PHE A 236 -7.92 21.77 18.74
C PHE A 236 -7.94 22.05 20.25
N GLY A 237 -6.91 21.62 20.99
CA GLY A 237 -6.76 21.93 22.42
C GLY A 237 -6.52 23.43 22.71
N LYS A 238 -5.99 24.21 21.76
CA LYS A 238 -5.88 25.67 21.88
C LYS A 238 -7.22 26.36 21.59
N VAL A 239 -7.99 25.87 20.61
CA VAL A 239 -9.36 26.36 20.31
C VAL A 239 -10.30 26.12 21.49
N LEU A 240 -10.29 24.93 22.10
CA LEU A 240 -11.09 24.64 23.30
C LEU A 240 -10.77 25.60 24.47
N ARG A 241 -9.49 25.93 24.68
CA ARG A 241 -9.08 26.93 25.69
C ARG A 241 -9.58 28.33 25.36
N GLY A 242 -9.55 28.73 24.08
CA GLY A 242 -10.09 30.01 23.63
C GLY A 242 -11.62 30.10 23.77
N LEU A 243 -12.33 28.96 23.75
CA LEU A 243 -13.76 28.84 24.02
C LEU A 243 -14.10 28.78 25.53
N GLY A 244 -13.11 28.94 26.42
CA GLY A 244 -13.32 29.02 27.87
C GLY A 244 -13.21 27.67 28.61
N TRP A 245 -12.76 26.60 27.95
CA TRP A 245 -12.55 25.30 28.61
C TRP A 245 -11.22 25.31 29.35
N GLY A 246 -11.24 25.70 30.63
CA GLY A 246 -10.06 26.04 31.43
C GLY A 246 -9.17 24.88 31.92
N LYS A 247 -9.36 23.64 31.45
CA LYS A 247 -8.54 22.49 31.84
C LYS A 247 -7.48 22.19 30.77
N LYS A 248 -6.26 21.81 31.17
CA LYS A 248 -5.31 21.17 30.24
C LYS A 248 -5.77 19.74 30.01
N PHE A 249 -5.99 19.38 28.75
CA PHE A 249 -6.41 18.05 28.35
C PHE A 249 -5.18 17.23 27.95
N SER A 250 -5.15 15.96 28.33
CA SER A 250 -4.27 14.95 27.74
C SER A 250 -4.70 14.61 26.31
N ASP A 251 -3.82 14.00 25.51
CA ASP A 251 -4.12 13.68 24.11
C ASP A 251 -5.30 12.70 23.97
N ALA A 252 -5.43 11.75 24.90
CA ALA A 252 -6.59 10.85 24.98
C ALA A 252 -7.89 11.57 25.36
N GLU A 253 -7.84 12.54 26.29
CA GLU A 253 -9.01 13.39 26.62
C GLU A 253 -9.39 14.29 25.44
N LEU A 254 -8.42 14.82 24.68
CA LEU A 254 -8.67 15.62 23.48
C LEU A 254 -9.35 14.80 22.39
N LEU A 255 -8.93 13.55 22.20
CA LEU A 255 -9.54 12.63 21.24
C LEU A 255 -10.98 12.29 21.62
N ASP A 256 -11.27 12.00 22.89
CA ASP A 256 -12.64 11.73 23.36
C ASP A 256 -13.55 12.96 23.21
N ILE A 257 -13.06 14.15 23.57
CA ILE A 257 -13.79 15.41 23.39
C ILE A 257 -14.02 15.68 21.90
N CYS A 258 -13.02 15.47 21.04
CA CYS A 258 -13.13 15.63 19.59
C CYS A 258 -14.20 14.70 19.00
N ASN A 259 -14.17 13.42 19.37
CA ASN A 259 -15.14 12.42 18.92
C ASN A 259 -16.56 12.73 19.42
N ARG A 260 -16.69 13.22 20.66
CA ARG A 260 -17.97 13.63 21.23
C ARG A 260 -18.56 14.84 20.50
N GLU A 261 -17.76 15.87 20.26
CA GLU A 261 -18.22 17.07 19.55
C GLU A 261 -18.49 16.80 18.07
N ARG A 262 -17.74 15.90 17.43
CA ARG A 262 -18.03 15.40 16.07
C ARG A 262 -19.40 14.75 15.99
N ARG A 263 -19.72 13.85 16.93
CA ARG A 263 -21.07 13.23 17.03
C ARG A 263 -22.16 14.29 17.24
N ARG A 264 -21.92 15.29 18.09
CA ARG A 264 -22.88 16.40 18.31
C ARG A 264 -23.04 17.28 17.06
N ALA A 265 -21.97 17.53 16.30
CA ALA A 265 -21.99 18.28 15.04
C ALA A 265 -22.85 17.57 13.99
N HIS A 266 -22.62 16.29 13.76
CA HIS A 266 -23.45 15.51 12.83
C HIS A 266 -24.91 15.47 13.27
N ALA A 267 -25.19 15.29 14.57
CA ALA A 267 -26.56 15.27 15.09
C ALA A 267 -27.28 16.62 14.94
N ALA A 268 -26.60 17.74 15.21
CA ALA A 268 -27.20 19.08 15.14
C ALA A 268 -27.53 19.52 13.72
N TYR A 269 -26.63 19.24 12.77
CA TYR A 269 -26.78 19.65 11.38
C TYR A 269 -27.55 18.63 10.51
N SER A 270 -27.77 17.40 11.00
CA SER A 270 -28.71 16.46 10.36
C SER A 270 -30.19 16.82 10.62
N ARG A 271 -30.53 17.46 11.76
CA ARG A 271 -31.92 17.78 12.15
C ARG A 271 -32.54 18.97 11.41
N SER A 272 -31.74 19.81 10.74
CA SER A 272 -32.23 21.03 10.08
C SER A 272 -33.02 20.76 8.79
N ASN A 273 -33.08 19.51 8.32
CA ASN A 273 -33.85 19.12 7.14
C ASN A 273 -35.35 18.81 7.45
N GLN A 274 -35.80 19.02 8.70
CA GLN A 274 -37.13 18.62 9.17
C GLN A 274 -37.97 19.75 9.82
N ALA A 275 -37.71 21.02 9.50
CA ALA A 275 -38.54 22.14 9.98
C ALA A 275 -39.21 22.88 8.81
N ASN A 276 -40.38 22.41 8.40
CA ASN A 276 -41.30 23.17 7.55
C ASN A 276 -42.39 23.80 8.46
N PRO A 277 -42.67 25.11 8.38
CA PRO A 277 -43.75 25.73 9.15
C PRO A 277 -45.13 25.42 8.53
N PRO A 278 -46.24 25.42 9.31
CA PRO A 278 -47.55 25.12 8.78
C PRO A 278 -48.09 26.32 8.00
N SER A 279 -48.29 26.18 6.69
CA SER A 279 -49.02 27.16 5.89
C SER A 279 -50.50 26.77 5.73
N PRO A 280 -51.40 27.78 5.59
CA PRO A 280 -52.79 27.66 5.98
C PRO A 280 -53.67 27.07 4.87
N ARG A 281 -54.79 26.49 5.31
CA ARG A 281 -55.89 25.99 4.49
C ARG A 281 -56.36 27.04 3.48
N GLY A 282 -56.28 26.71 2.19
CA GLY A 282 -56.95 27.38 1.08
C GLY A 282 -57.75 26.36 0.28
N HIS A 283 -59.03 26.65 0.08
CA HIS A 283 -60.04 25.78 -0.51
C HIS A 283 -59.86 25.46 -2.00
N ALA A 284 -60.54 24.36 -2.37
CA ALA A 284 -61.17 24.03 -3.66
C ALA A 284 -60.27 23.47 -4.77
N ALA A 285 -60.45 22.19 -5.09
CA ALA A 285 -61.37 21.77 -6.16
C ALA A 285 -61.21 20.27 -6.42
N HIS A 286 -62.33 19.57 -6.56
CA HIS A 286 -62.39 18.21 -7.04
C HIS A 286 -61.65 18.04 -8.37
N ARG A 287 -60.59 17.22 -8.40
CA ARG A 287 -60.18 16.46 -9.58
C ARG A 287 -59.73 15.07 -9.16
N ARG A 288 -60.28 14.08 -9.86
CA ARG A 288 -60.04 12.63 -9.71
C ARG A 288 -58.54 12.29 -9.76
N PRO A 289 -58.07 11.27 -9.03
CA PRO A 289 -56.66 10.89 -9.03
C PRO A 289 -56.28 10.14 -10.33
N PRO A 290 -55.05 10.25 -10.82
CA PRO A 290 -54.58 9.45 -11.94
C PRO A 290 -54.16 8.07 -11.43
N GLU A 291 -54.78 7.01 -11.96
CA GLU A 291 -54.47 5.60 -11.65
C GLU A 291 -53.03 5.19 -12.03
N ARG A 292 -52.30 6.01 -12.80
CA ARG A 292 -50.93 5.71 -13.24
C ARG A 292 -49.86 5.78 -12.15
N LEU A 293 -49.99 6.70 -11.17
CA LEU A 293 -49.00 6.84 -10.08
C LEU A 293 -48.99 5.65 -9.11
N ARG A 294 -50.07 4.86 -9.07
CA ARG A 294 -50.20 3.72 -8.16
C ARG A 294 -49.50 2.46 -8.68
N GLY A 295 -49.35 2.33 -10.00
CA GLY A 295 -48.62 1.23 -10.64
C GLY A 295 -47.11 1.37 -10.46
N GLU A 296 -46.56 2.55 -10.73
CA GLU A 296 -45.12 2.83 -10.60
C GLU A 296 -44.62 2.69 -9.15
N GLN A 297 -45.43 3.10 -8.16
CA GLN A 297 -45.10 2.91 -6.74
C GLN A 297 -45.16 1.44 -6.30
N ALA A 298 -46.04 0.64 -6.89
CA ALA A 298 -46.13 -0.80 -6.61
C ALA A 298 -44.96 -1.57 -7.24
N GLU A 299 -44.56 -1.20 -8.46
CA GLU A 299 -43.39 -1.76 -9.14
C GLU A 299 -42.09 -1.41 -8.42
N SER A 300 -41.90 -0.14 -8.01
CA SER A 300 -40.73 0.29 -7.24
C SER A 300 -40.61 -0.44 -5.89
N ARG A 301 -41.75 -0.75 -5.25
CA ARG A 301 -41.77 -1.51 -3.99
C ARG A 301 -41.43 -2.98 -4.20
N ALA A 302 -41.96 -3.60 -5.26
CA ALA A 302 -41.64 -4.98 -5.61
C ALA A 302 -40.16 -5.17 -5.99
N VAL A 303 -39.57 -4.19 -6.70
CA VAL A 303 -38.14 -4.18 -7.01
C VAL A 303 -37.30 -4.03 -5.73
N PHE A 304 -37.70 -3.15 -4.82
CA PHE A 304 -37.03 -2.98 -3.53
C PHE A 304 -37.08 -4.25 -2.67
N ASP A 305 -38.25 -4.88 -2.55
CA ASP A 305 -38.42 -6.11 -1.76
C ASP A 305 -37.56 -7.26 -2.35
N ALA A 306 -37.49 -7.38 -3.68
CA ALA A 306 -36.62 -8.35 -4.34
C ALA A 306 -35.12 -8.09 -4.08
N LEU A 307 -34.70 -6.82 -4.03
CA LEU A 307 -33.31 -6.44 -3.72
C LEU A 307 -32.97 -6.69 -2.24
N LEU A 308 -33.93 -6.53 -1.33
CA LEU A 308 -33.75 -6.91 0.08
C LEU A 308 -33.63 -8.43 0.25
N ASP A 309 -34.43 -9.21 -0.47
CA ASP A 309 -34.32 -10.67 -0.45
C ASP A 309 -32.94 -11.12 -0.96
N LEU A 310 -32.45 -10.53 -2.06
CA LEU A 310 -31.09 -10.73 -2.58
C LEU A 310 -30.01 -10.32 -1.56
N ALA A 311 -30.19 -9.19 -0.86
CA ALA A 311 -29.27 -8.77 0.19
C ALA A 311 -29.26 -9.76 1.38
N HIS A 312 -30.42 -10.25 1.81
CA HIS A 312 -30.51 -11.28 2.86
C HIS A 312 -29.88 -12.60 2.43
N GLU A 313 -30.07 -13.02 1.17
CA GLU A 313 -29.44 -14.22 0.62
C GLU A 313 -27.92 -14.08 0.57
N ALA A 314 -27.40 -12.94 0.09
CA ALA A 314 -25.96 -12.63 0.08
C ALA A 314 -25.37 -12.62 1.51
N ARG A 315 -26.09 -12.03 2.47
CA ARG A 315 -25.73 -12.08 3.90
C ARG A 315 -25.65 -13.51 4.44
N HIS A 316 -26.61 -14.36 4.10
CA HIS A 316 -26.60 -15.77 4.52
C HIS A 316 -25.49 -16.58 3.85
N ALA A 317 -25.12 -16.24 2.61
CA ALA A 317 -24.01 -16.85 1.89
C ALA A 317 -22.63 -16.33 2.34
N GLY A 318 -22.58 -15.22 3.09
CA GLY A 318 -21.32 -14.56 3.45
C GLY A 318 -20.66 -13.80 2.30
N ASP A 319 -21.40 -13.52 1.22
CA ASP A 319 -20.94 -12.76 0.07
C ASP A 319 -21.11 -11.26 0.34
N LEU A 320 -20.06 -10.62 0.88
CA LEU A 320 -20.10 -9.20 1.24
C LEU A 320 -20.17 -8.28 0.03
N ASP A 321 -19.54 -8.65 -1.09
CA ASP A 321 -19.57 -7.87 -2.34
C ASP A 321 -20.97 -7.91 -2.96
N GLY A 322 -21.61 -9.09 -2.94
CA GLY A 322 -23.00 -9.27 -3.35
C GLY A 322 -23.99 -8.50 -2.46
N LEU A 323 -23.74 -8.48 -1.14
CA LEU A 323 -24.53 -7.71 -0.19
C LEU A 323 -24.38 -6.20 -0.43
N GLU A 324 -23.16 -5.69 -0.59
CA GLU A 324 -22.88 -4.27 -0.84
C GLU A 324 -23.54 -3.79 -2.14
N ARG A 325 -23.43 -4.56 -3.22
CA ARG A 325 -24.09 -4.25 -4.50
C ARG A 325 -25.62 -4.23 -4.35
N SER A 326 -26.18 -5.19 -3.62
CA SER A 326 -27.63 -5.29 -3.42
C SER A 326 -28.17 -4.14 -2.57
N LEU A 327 -27.43 -3.75 -1.52
CA LEU A 327 -27.75 -2.59 -0.68
C LEU A 327 -27.68 -1.28 -1.46
N PHE A 328 -26.65 -1.07 -2.28
CA PHE A 328 -26.52 0.12 -3.11
C PHE A 328 -27.70 0.28 -4.09
N LEU A 329 -28.15 -0.81 -4.71
CA LEU A 329 -29.32 -0.79 -5.60
C LEU A 329 -30.63 -0.60 -4.82
N ALA A 330 -30.74 -1.19 -3.63
CA ALA A 330 -31.92 -1.05 -2.79
C ALA A 330 -32.06 0.38 -2.22
N GLU A 331 -30.95 1.06 -1.89
CA GLU A 331 -30.94 2.47 -1.50
C GLU A 331 -31.48 3.39 -2.61
N GLN A 332 -31.17 3.10 -3.88
CA GLN A 332 -31.70 3.87 -5.01
C GLN A 332 -33.21 3.67 -5.24
N ALA A 333 -33.73 2.50 -4.85
CA ALA A 333 -35.16 2.17 -4.96
C ALA A 333 -35.98 2.56 -3.71
N ALA A 334 -35.32 2.97 -2.62
CA ALA A 334 -35.96 3.26 -1.34
C ALA A 334 -36.74 4.58 -1.36
N GLY A 335 -38.06 4.51 -1.15
CA GLY A 335 -38.96 5.68 -1.13
C GLY A 335 -39.62 5.98 0.21
N THR A 336 -39.50 5.09 1.22
CA THR A 336 -40.24 5.23 2.49
C THR A 336 -39.34 5.12 3.72
N THR A 337 -39.81 5.59 4.87
CA THR A 337 -39.03 5.55 6.13
C THR A 337 -38.84 4.14 6.67
N ASP A 338 -39.83 3.26 6.47
CA ASP A 338 -39.77 1.84 6.88
C ASP A 338 -38.70 1.08 6.09
N THR A 339 -38.62 1.33 4.77
CA THR A 339 -37.57 0.79 3.89
C THR A 339 -36.17 1.31 4.24
N GLN A 340 -36.04 2.48 4.88
CA GLN A 340 -34.75 3.03 5.30
C GLN A 340 -34.23 2.40 6.59
N GLU A 341 -35.10 1.91 7.48
CA GLU A 341 -34.69 1.24 8.72
C GLU A 341 -34.11 -0.15 8.43
N ALA A 342 -34.75 -0.93 7.56
CA ALA A 342 -34.24 -2.23 7.12
C ALA A 342 -32.88 -2.14 6.39
N LEU A 343 -32.70 -1.14 5.53
CA LEU A 343 -31.42 -0.88 4.87
C LEU A 343 -30.32 -0.52 5.87
N ARG A 344 -30.67 0.27 6.89
CA ARG A 344 -29.71 0.68 7.92
C ARG A 344 -29.20 -0.52 8.72
N ASP A 345 -30.08 -1.44 9.14
CA ASP A 345 -29.66 -2.63 9.90
C ASP A 345 -28.71 -3.53 9.09
N LEU A 346 -28.98 -3.69 7.79
CA LEU A 346 -28.09 -4.45 6.89
C LEU A 346 -26.76 -3.73 6.64
N THR A 347 -26.80 -2.40 6.52
CA THR A 347 -25.61 -1.56 6.35
C THR A 347 -24.75 -1.59 7.61
N ASP A 348 -25.34 -1.45 8.80
CA ASP A 348 -24.64 -1.52 10.07
C ASP A 348 -23.96 -2.90 10.24
N TRP A 349 -24.64 -3.99 9.87
CA TRP A 349 -24.05 -5.34 9.85
C TRP A 349 -22.90 -5.49 8.84
N LEU A 350 -23.05 -4.95 7.62
CA LEU A 350 -21.99 -4.98 6.60
C LEU A 350 -20.75 -4.21 7.09
N VAL A 351 -20.94 -3.03 7.69
CA VAL A 351 -19.85 -2.21 8.24
C VAL A 351 -19.15 -2.92 9.39
N GLU A 352 -19.89 -3.53 10.32
CA GLU A 352 -19.30 -4.34 11.40
C GLU A 352 -18.46 -5.49 10.82
N ARG A 353 -19.01 -6.21 9.84
CA ARG A 353 -18.33 -7.35 9.23
C ARG A 353 -17.08 -6.97 8.44
N ARG A 354 -17.12 -5.87 7.67
CA ARG A 354 -15.94 -5.32 6.96
C ARG A 354 -14.89 -4.81 7.94
N THR A 355 -15.30 -4.23 9.06
CA THR A 355 -14.37 -3.77 10.10
C THR A 355 -13.63 -4.94 10.73
N ASP A 356 -14.32 -6.06 10.99
CA ASP A 356 -13.70 -7.29 11.49
C ASP A 356 -12.68 -7.86 10.49
N GLU A 357 -13.03 -7.95 9.20
CA GLU A 357 -12.12 -8.45 8.15
C GLU A 357 -10.87 -7.58 8.00
N LEU A 358 -11.04 -6.25 8.01
CA LEU A 358 -9.92 -5.31 7.97
C LEU A 358 -9.05 -5.42 9.22
N HIS A 359 -9.66 -5.62 10.39
CA HIS A 359 -8.91 -5.80 11.63
C HIS A 359 -8.10 -7.09 11.63
N GLU A 360 -8.67 -8.21 11.19
CA GLU A 360 -7.95 -9.48 11.04
C GLU A 360 -6.79 -9.35 10.05
N THR A 361 -6.99 -8.64 8.94
CA THR A 361 -5.96 -8.41 7.93
C THR A 361 -4.84 -7.53 8.48
N TRP A 362 -5.18 -6.48 9.23
CA TRP A 362 -4.19 -5.64 9.92
C TRP A 362 -3.43 -6.42 11.00
N GLU A 363 -4.07 -7.28 11.79
CA GLU A 363 -3.37 -8.13 12.76
C GLU A 363 -2.37 -9.08 12.08
N ARG A 364 -2.74 -9.66 10.92
CA ARG A 364 -1.83 -10.50 10.13
C ARG A 364 -0.64 -9.69 9.61
N LEU A 365 -0.89 -8.49 9.10
CA LEU A 365 0.15 -7.57 8.64
C LEU A 365 1.11 -7.22 9.78
N SER A 366 0.58 -6.79 10.92
CA SER A 366 1.36 -6.41 12.10
C SER A 366 2.20 -7.59 12.61
N ALA A 367 1.62 -8.78 12.72
CA ALA A 367 2.34 -9.98 13.14
C ALA A 367 3.46 -10.38 12.15
N LEU A 368 3.24 -10.19 10.85
CA LEU A 368 4.24 -10.45 9.82
C LEU A 368 5.38 -9.44 9.88
N VAL A 369 5.08 -8.14 10.02
CA VAL A 369 6.09 -7.09 10.19
C VAL A 369 6.88 -7.29 11.47
N ASP A 370 6.25 -7.65 12.59
CA ASP A 370 6.93 -7.99 13.85
C ASP A 370 7.85 -9.21 13.72
N LYS A 371 7.47 -10.17 12.89
CA LYS A 371 8.33 -11.32 12.57
C LYS A 371 9.53 -10.90 11.72
N ILE A 372 9.32 -10.06 10.70
CA ILE A 372 10.41 -9.51 9.88
C ILE A 372 11.35 -8.67 10.75
N ASN A 373 10.82 -7.82 11.62
CA ASN A 373 11.59 -6.99 12.54
C ASN A 373 12.45 -7.80 13.51
N ARG A 374 11.97 -8.96 13.98
CA ARG A 374 12.73 -9.87 14.84
C ARG A 374 13.76 -10.69 14.07
N ASP A 375 13.34 -11.34 12.99
CA ASP A 375 14.12 -12.42 12.38
C ASP A 375 14.85 -11.96 11.09
N GLY A 376 14.56 -10.76 10.57
CA GLY A 376 14.95 -10.32 9.22
C GLY A 376 16.44 -10.37 8.94
N ASP A 377 17.28 -10.08 9.94
CA ASP A 377 18.75 -10.16 9.83
C ASP A 377 19.26 -11.62 9.66
N ASP A 378 18.46 -12.60 10.10
CA ASP A 378 18.78 -14.03 10.09
C ASP A 378 18.14 -14.76 8.89
N LEU A 379 17.21 -14.11 8.17
CA LEU A 379 16.50 -14.67 7.01
C LEU A 379 17.36 -14.69 5.74
N HIS A 380 17.10 -15.67 4.87
CA HIS A 380 17.67 -15.67 3.51
C HIS A 380 17.02 -14.56 2.65
N PRO A 381 17.73 -13.91 1.71
CA PRO A 381 17.17 -12.89 0.82
C PRO A 381 15.85 -13.28 0.16
N ASP A 382 15.70 -14.55 -0.27
CA ASP A 382 14.46 -15.02 -0.91
C ASP A 382 13.30 -15.21 0.09
N GLN A 383 13.61 -15.53 1.34
CA GLN A 383 12.61 -15.62 2.41
C GLN A 383 12.16 -14.22 2.81
N LEU A 384 13.10 -13.29 2.97
CA LEU A 384 12.81 -11.88 3.24
C LEU A 384 12.01 -11.26 2.07
N ARG A 385 12.37 -11.53 0.82
CA ARG A 385 11.58 -11.11 -0.37
C ARG A 385 10.16 -11.65 -0.38
N ARG A 386 9.95 -12.89 0.05
CA ARG A 386 8.60 -13.47 0.14
C ARG A 386 7.79 -12.82 1.24
N ALA A 387 8.37 -12.67 2.43
CA ALA A 387 7.70 -12.02 3.56
C ALA A 387 7.37 -10.55 3.26
N LEU A 388 8.28 -9.81 2.60
CA LEU A 388 8.03 -8.42 2.21
C LEU A 388 6.96 -8.28 1.13
N ARG A 389 6.86 -9.23 0.19
CA ARG A 389 5.77 -9.26 -0.80
C ARG A 389 4.42 -9.51 -0.12
N GLU A 390 4.34 -10.52 0.74
CA GLU A 390 3.14 -10.82 1.51
C GLU A 390 2.71 -9.64 2.39
N ALA A 391 3.67 -8.97 3.04
CA ALA A 391 3.39 -7.76 3.80
C ALA A 391 2.87 -6.63 2.92
N HIS A 392 3.45 -6.43 1.72
CA HIS A 392 2.98 -5.42 0.79
C HIS A 392 1.56 -5.70 0.29
N ASP A 393 1.25 -6.95 -0.06
CA ASP A 393 -0.10 -7.36 -0.47
C ASP A 393 -1.13 -7.07 0.63
N LEU A 394 -0.80 -7.37 1.90
CA LEU A 394 -1.64 -7.04 3.04
C LEU A 394 -1.77 -5.52 3.28
N THR A 395 -0.73 -4.72 3.00
CA THR A 395 -0.83 -3.26 3.11
C THR A 395 -1.76 -2.62 2.08
N GLU A 396 -1.93 -3.24 0.92
CA GLU A 396 -2.88 -2.79 -0.10
C GLU A 396 -4.32 -3.13 0.31
N GLU A 397 -4.53 -4.28 0.96
CA GLU A 397 -5.85 -4.72 1.45
C GLU A 397 -6.34 -3.92 2.67
N VAL A 398 -5.43 -3.55 3.58
CA VAL A 398 -5.74 -2.75 4.78
C VAL A 398 -5.92 -1.26 4.47
N GLY A 399 -5.22 -0.76 3.45
CA GLY A 399 -5.26 0.64 3.01
C GLY A 399 -4.26 1.57 3.71
N ASP A 400 -3.98 2.70 3.06
CA ASP A 400 -2.89 3.64 3.38
C ASP A 400 -2.93 4.20 4.81
N ASP A 401 -4.13 4.51 5.32
CA ASP A 401 -4.30 5.21 6.60
C ASP A 401 -4.02 4.30 7.82
N LEU A 402 -4.27 3.00 7.71
CA LEU A 402 -4.16 2.04 8.81
C LEU A 402 -2.81 1.33 8.85
N ALA A 403 -2.12 1.23 7.71
CA ALA A 403 -0.84 0.51 7.57
C ALA A 403 0.39 1.44 7.54
N ALA A 404 0.27 2.68 8.00
CA ALA A 404 1.31 3.69 7.83
C ALA A 404 2.64 3.35 8.53
N GLU A 405 2.58 2.80 9.75
CA GLU A 405 3.77 2.38 10.51
C GLU A 405 4.42 1.14 9.86
N GLU A 406 3.60 0.17 9.50
CA GLU A 406 4.03 -1.07 8.84
C GLU A 406 4.69 -0.79 7.50
N ARG A 407 4.18 0.16 6.71
CA ARG A 407 4.79 0.61 5.45
C ARG A 407 6.18 1.19 5.65
N HIS A 408 6.41 1.94 6.73
CA HIS A 408 7.73 2.47 7.03
C HIS A 408 8.72 1.34 7.32
N ASP A 409 8.30 0.34 8.09
CA ASP A 409 9.14 -0.83 8.38
C ASP A 409 9.38 -1.69 7.14
N ILE A 410 8.36 -1.93 6.31
CA ILE A 410 8.49 -2.63 5.03
C ILE A 410 9.51 -1.90 4.12
N ALA A 411 9.43 -0.58 4.00
CA ALA A 411 10.38 0.20 3.21
C ALA A 411 11.81 0.12 3.76
N ARG A 412 11.98 0.14 5.09
CA ARG A 412 13.30 -0.07 5.74
C ARG A 412 13.87 -1.44 5.36
N TRP A 413 13.06 -2.49 5.40
CA TRP A 413 13.49 -3.85 5.09
C TRP A 413 13.72 -4.10 3.61
N GLN A 414 12.98 -3.43 2.71
CA GLN A 414 13.28 -3.42 1.28
C GLN A 414 14.68 -2.85 1.01
N GLN A 415 15.02 -1.71 1.62
CA GLN A 415 16.35 -1.13 1.51
C GLN A 415 17.43 -2.04 2.14
N HIS A 416 17.10 -2.75 3.23
CA HIS A 416 18.00 -3.74 3.83
C HIS A 416 18.27 -4.90 2.86
N LEU A 417 17.23 -5.43 2.22
CA LEU A 417 17.33 -6.50 1.24
C LEU A 417 18.20 -6.11 0.04
N GLU A 418 18.07 -4.88 -0.47
CA GLU A 418 18.93 -4.39 -1.56
C GLU A 418 20.41 -4.50 -1.18
N ARG A 419 20.77 -4.05 0.03
CA ARG A 419 22.15 -4.19 0.55
C ARG A 419 22.57 -5.65 0.69
N MET A 420 21.66 -6.54 1.11
CA MET A 420 21.95 -7.98 1.23
C MET A 420 22.23 -8.67 -0.10
N THR A 421 21.80 -8.10 -1.23
CA THR A 421 22.10 -8.66 -2.55
C THR A 421 23.49 -8.29 -3.07
N GLU A 422 24.17 -7.33 -2.43
CA GLU A 422 25.55 -7.00 -2.77
C GLU A 422 26.50 -8.12 -2.30
N ARG A 423 27.30 -8.64 -3.23
CA ARG A 423 28.28 -9.69 -2.94
C ARG A 423 29.64 -9.12 -2.60
N LEU A 424 30.26 -9.64 -1.54
CA LEU A 424 31.59 -9.25 -1.13
C LEU A 424 32.67 -9.87 -2.02
N THR A 425 33.74 -9.10 -2.26
CA THR A 425 34.99 -9.63 -2.80
C THR A 425 35.76 -10.42 -1.74
N LEU A 426 36.63 -11.34 -2.17
CA LEU A 426 37.46 -12.14 -1.25
C LEU A 426 38.33 -11.28 -0.31
N SER A 427 38.84 -10.14 -0.78
CA SER A 427 39.59 -9.20 0.05
C SER A 427 38.74 -8.58 1.15
N GLN A 428 37.48 -8.23 0.85
CA GLN A 428 36.54 -7.69 1.84
C GLN A 428 36.16 -8.76 2.86
N ILE A 429 35.90 -10.01 2.41
CA ILE A 429 35.61 -11.15 3.29
C ILE A 429 36.75 -11.32 4.31
N ARG A 430 38.01 -11.34 3.86
CA ARG A 430 39.18 -11.45 4.76
C ARG A 430 39.29 -10.27 5.72
N GLY A 431 39.04 -9.05 5.25
CA GLY A 431 39.05 -7.86 6.09
C GLY A 431 38.00 -7.94 7.22
N TYR A 432 36.77 -8.32 6.88
CA TYR A 432 35.71 -8.51 7.88
C TYR A 432 35.99 -9.70 8.80
N ALA A 433 36.54 -10.80 8.29
CA ALA A 433 36.88 -11.97 9.10
C ALA A 433 37.86 -11.64 10.24
N VAL A 434 38.85 -10.78 10.00
CA VAL A 434 39.78 -10.32 11.05
C VAL A 434 39.03 -9.53 12.13
N ALA A 435 38.18 -8.58 11.74
CA ALA A 435 37.41 -7.76 12.68
C ALA A 435 36.40 -8.62 13.49
N VAL A 436 35.69 -9.52 12.81
CA VAL A 436 34.75 -10.47 13.40
C VAL A 436 35.46 -11.40 14.37
N ARG A 437 36.62 -11.98 14.01
CA ARG A 437 37.42 -12.83 14.90
C ARG A 437 37.80 -12.10 16.20
N VAL A 438 38.19 -10.83 16.11
CA VAL A 438 38.51 -10.01 17.29
C VAL A 438 37.27 -9.78 18.16
N ALA A 439 36.12 -9.43 17.55
CA ALA A 439 34.87 -9.23 18.25
C ALA A 439 34.37 -10.51 18.94
N LEU A 440 34.44 -11.67 18.27
CA LEU A 440 34.03 -12.96 18.82
C LEU A 440 34.96 -13.43 19.94
N ARG A 441 36.29 -13.25 19.82
CA ARG A 441 37.22 -13.54 20.92
C ARG A 441 36.91 -12.69 22.16
N ARG A 442 36.48 -11.44 21.97
CA ARG A 442 36.04 -10.59 23.07
C ARG A 442 34.75 -11.13 23.70
N ALA A 443 33.75 -11.47 22.89
CA ALA A 443 32.51 -12.08 23.38
C ALA A 443 32.77 -13.39 24.16
N ALA A 444 33.70 -14.21 23.66
CA ALA A 444 34.16 -15.45 24.31
C ALA A 444 34.68 -15.18 25.73
N ARG A 445 35.57 -14.19 25.88
CA ARG A 445 36.10 -13.77 27.18
C ARG A 445 35.03 -13.20 28.10
N GLU A 446 34.09 -12.46 27.54
CA GLU A 446 33.08 -11.72 28.31
C GLU A 446 31.99 -12.60 28.90
N GLY A 447 31.71 -13.79 28.35
CA GLY A 447 30.58 -14.56 28.87
C GLY A 447 29.58 -15.04 27.88
N ARG A 448 29.49 -14.37 26.73
CA ARG A 448 28.20 -14.08 26.13
C ARG A 448 28.19 -14.36 24.64
N THR A 449 27.00 -14.65 24.15
CA THR A 449 26.71 -14.70 22.71
C THR A 449 26.56 -13.28 22.16
N THR A 450 26.55 -13.17 20.84
CA THR A 450 26.35 -11.91 20.12
C THR A 450 25.55 -12.18 18.85
N THR A 451 24.92 -11.15 18.30
CA THR A 451 24.17 -11.23 17.03
C THR A 451 24.91 -10.47 15.92
N TRP A 452 24.51 -10.66 14.67
CA TRP A 452 25.05 -9.87 13.55
C TRP A 452 24.82 -8.37 13.72
N GLY A 453 23.64 -7.96 14.21
CA GLY A 453 23.33 -6.55 14.52
C GLY A 453 24.28 -5.96 15.57
N GLU A 454 24.53 -6.69 16.67
CA GLU A 454 25.49 -6.25 17.69
C GLU A 454 26.92 -6.16 17.17
N MET A 455 27.36 -7.13 16.35
CA MET A 455 28.69 -7.12 15.75
C MET A 455 28.83 -5.95 14.77
N ALA A 456 27.80 -5.69 13.95
CA ALA A 456 27.77 -4.56 13.03
C ALA A 456 27.98 -3.23 13.76
N LEU A 457 27.26 -3.01 14.86
CA LEU A 457 27.40 -1.82 15.70
C LEU A 457 28.80 -1.69 16.32
N ARG A 458 29.38 -2.80 16.81
CA ARG A 458 30.71 -2.76 17.45
C ARG A 458 31.85 -2.58 16.46
N ILE A 459 31.75 -3.17 15.28
CA ILE A 459 32.78 -3.11 14.24
C ILE A 459 32.63 -1.83 13.41
N GLY A 460 31.44 -1.22 13.37
CA GLY A 460 31.15 -0.06 12.54
C GLY A 460 31.04 -0.42 11.06
N ALA A 461 30.63 -1.65 10.74
CA ALA A 461 30.50 -2.17 9.39
C ALA A 461 29.10 -2.78 9.20
N PRO A 462 28.54 -2.79 7.98
CA PRO A 462 27.19 -3.27 7.69
C PRO A 462 27.09 -4.81 7.70
N LEU A 463 27.62 -5.47 8.73
CA LEU A 463 27.72 -6.94 8.82
C LEU A 463 26.34 -7.62 8.87
N ALA A 464 25.34 -6.95 9.45
CA ALA A 464 23.96 -7.44 9.49
C ALA A 464 23.33 -7.51 8.10
N ALA A 465 23.68 -6.58 7.21
CA ALA A 465 23.16 -6.51 5.84
C ALA A 465 24.00 -7.32 4.84
N LEU A 466 24.93 -8.17 5.29
CA LEU A 466 25.67 -9.05 4.37
C LEU A 466 24.80 -10.20 3.88
N HIS A 467 25.04 -10.63 2.64
CA HIS A 467 24.46 -11.85 2.09
C HIS A 467 24.75 -13.05 3.03
N PRO A 468 23.81 -13.99 3.26
CA PRO A 468 24.03 -15.14 4.14
C PRO A 468 25.27 -15.97 3.79
N ASP A 469 25.51 -16.23 2.51
CA ASP A 469 26.74 -16.89 2.06
C ASP A 469 28.01 -16.10 2.41
N ASP A 470 27.97 -14.77 2.35
CA ASP A 470 29.11 -13.93 2.68
C ASP A 470 29.31 -13.89 4.20
N LYS A 471 28.22 -13.91 4.99
CA LYS A 471 28.26 -14.13 6.45
C LYS A 471 28.93 -15.47 6.77
N VAL A 472 28.57 -16.54 6.06
CA VAL A 472 29.20 -17.87 6.20
C VAL A 472 30.68 -17.80 5.82
N ALA A 473 31.03 -17.20 4.68
CA ALA A 473 32.42 -17.08 4.24
C ALA A 473 33.29 -16.29 5.23
N VAL A 474 32.74 -15.20 5.80
CA VAL A 474 33.40 -14.41 6.85
C VAL A 474 33.61 -15.24 8.12
N LEU A 475 32.63 -16.04 8.54
CA LEU A 475 32.76 -16.91 9.71
C LEU A 475 33.74 -18.06 9.49
N ILE A 476 33.71 -18.70 8.32
CA ILE A 476 34.68 -19.73 7.91
C ILE A 476 36.09 -19.14 7.96
N GLU A 477 36.32 -17.98 7.35
CA GLU A 477 37.64 -17.35 7.35
C GLU A 477 38.03 -16.89 8.76
N ALA A 478 37.08 -16.46 9.60
CA ALA A 478 37.33 -16.12 11.00
C ALA A 478 37.75 -17.34 11.83
N ASP A 479 37.24 -18.53 11.54
CA ASP A 479 37.52 -19.77 12.25
C ASP A 479 38.54 -20.70 11.57
N ARG A 480 39.06 -20.31 10.40
CA ARG A 480 40.01 -21.12 9.61
C ARG A 480 41.25 -21.57 10.37
N GLU A 481 41.71 -20.75 11.32
CA GLU A 481 42.89 -21.03 12.15
C GLU A 481 42.52 -21.71 13.48
N THR A 482 41.25 -22.00 13.74
CA THR A 482 40.79 -22.63 14.98
C THR A 482 41.08 -24.14 14.94
N PRO A 483 41.92 -24.66 15.85
CA PRO A 483 42.21 -26.10 15.94
C PRO A 483 40.97 -26.96 16.14
N GLU A 484 41.02 -28.24 15.74
CA GLU A 484 39.88 -29.15 15.81
C GLU A 484 39.41 -29.49 17.23
N ASP A 485 40.33 -29.44 18.18
CA ASP A 485 40.08 -29.68 19.60
C ASP A 485 39.44 -28.47 20.30
N LYS A 486 39.43 -27.29 19.65
CA LYS A 486 38.90 -26.06 20.22
C LYS A 486 37.50 -25.73 19.70
N PRO A 487 36.63 -25.16 20.56
CA PRO A 487 35.31 -24.73 20.11
C PRO A 487 35.42 -23.55 19.13
N LEU A 488 34.65 -23.59 18.05
CA LEU A 488 34.61 -22.55 17.02
C LEU A 488 34.08 -21.22 17.59
N LEU A 489 34.68 -20.09 17.20
CA LEU A 489 34.24 -18.76 17.62
C LEU A 489 32.87 -18.42 17.03
N SER A 490 32.55 -18.91 15.83
CA SER A 490 31.25 -18.79 15.18
C SER A 490 30.09 -19.32 16.03
N ALA A 491 30.33 -20.25 16.96
CA ALA A 491 29.31 -20.70 17.91
C ALA A 491 28.83 -19.57 18.84
N LEU A 492 29.58 -18.49 19.00
CA LEU A 492 29.15 -17.34 19.82
C LEU A 492 28.16 -16.44 19.07
N VAL A 493 27.95 -16.66 17.77
CA VAL A 493 26.92 -15.98 16.99
C VAL A 493 25.59 -16.68 17.20
N ALA A 494 24.68 -16.01 17.90
CA ALA A 494 23.32 -16.46 18.13
C ALA A 494 22.36 -15.82 17.14
N ALA A 495 21.21 -16.46 16.94
CA ALA A 495 20.05 -15.82 16.31
C ALA A 495 19.55 -14.64 17.15
N HIS A 496 18.70 -13.81 16.57
CA HIS A 496 18.03 -12.74 17.30
C HIS A 496 17.36 -13.27 18.59
N GLY A 497 17.49 -12.53 19.69
CA GLY A 497 17.04 -12.97 21.02
C GLY A 497 18.05 -13.81 21.81
N GLY A 498 19.13 -14.31 21.20
CA GLY A 498 20.28 -14.88 21.92
C GLY A 498 20.15 -16.32 22.44
N ASP A 499 18.96 -16.90 22.39
CA ASP A 499 18.63 -18.21 22.99
C ASP A 499 18.80 -19.41 22.04
N ARG A 500 19.19 -19.17 20.78
CA ARG A 500 19.30 -20.22 19.76
C ARG A 500 20.56 -20.03 18.91
N PRO A 501 21.14 -21.12 18.39
CA PRO A 501 22.21 -21.02 17.41
C PRO A 501 21.72 -20.27 16.17
N HIS A 502 22.59 -19.46 15.58
CA HIS A 502 22.28 -18.81 14.31
C HIS A 502 22.02 -19.86 13.21
N PRO A 503 21.04 -19.68 12.29
CA PRO A 503 20.70 -20.65 11.24
C PRO A 503 21.86 -21.07 10.33
N LEU A 504 22.88 -20.21 10.20
CA LEU A 504 24.10 -20.45 9.42
C LEU A 504 25.13 -21.33 10.13
N TYR A 505 25.00 -21.57 11.43
CA TYR A 505 25.96 -22.34 12.22
C TYR A 505 26.21 -23.77 11.68
N PRO A 506 25.19 -24.56 11.27
CA PRO A 506 25.41 -25.86 10.63
C PRO A 506 26.24 -25.77 9.35
N GLN A 507 26.02 -24.73 8.53
CA GLN A 507 26.74 -24.55 7.27
C GLN A 507 28.21 -24.21 7.52
N VAL A 508 28.51 -23.43 8.57
CA VAL A 508 29.89 -23.16 9.01
C VAL A 508 30.57 -24.42 9.51
N LEU A 509 29.88 -25.25 10.32
CA LEU A 509 30.41 -26.54 10.76
C LEU A 509 30.75 -27.44 9.56
N PHE A 510 29.81 -27.59 8.64
CA PHE A 510 30.00 -28.39 7.43
C PHE A 510 31.19 -27.89 6.60
N SER A 511 31.32 -26.58 6.41
CA SER A 511 32.39 -25.99 5.58
C SER A 511 33.79 -26.02 6.22
N LEU A 512 33.87 -26.22 7.54
CA LEU A 512 35.13 -26.39 8.29
C LEU A 512 35.41 -27.86 8.63
N ASP A 513 34.73 -28.79 7.94
CA ASP A 513 34.83 -30.24 8.16
C ASP A 513 34.60 -30.64 9.63
N ARG A 514 33.71 -29.92 10.32
CA ARG A 514 33.29 -30.25 11.68
C ARG A 514 32.06 -31.15 11.67
N PRO A 515 31.89 -32.05 12.67
CA PRO A 515 30.70 -32.87 12.78
C PRO A 515 29.44 -32.01 12.83
N THR A 516 28.59 -32.10 11.81
CA THR A 516 27.34 -31.37 11.74
C THR A 516 26.24 -32.24 12.37
N PRO A 517 25.70 -31.88 13.54
CA PRO A 517 24.62 -32.63 14.16
C PRO A 517 23.33 -32.51 13.33
N PRO A 518 22.42 -33.50 13.39
CA PRO A 518 21.10 -33.36 12.80
C PRO A 518 20.32 -32.23 13.51
N ALA A 519 19.28 -31.70 12.84
CA ALA A 519 18.57 -30.49 13.27
C ALA A 519 18.05 -30.57 14.71
N GLU A 520 17.53 -31.73 15.13
CA GLU A 520 17.03 -32.00 16.47
C GLU A 520 18.11 -31.97 17.56
N ALA A 521 19.37 -32.23 17.21
CA ALA A 521 20.50 -32.26 18.13
C ALA A 521 21.35 -30.97 18.09
N LEU A 522 21.09 -30.08 17.13
CA LEU A 522 21.88 -28.87 16.90
C LEU A 522 21.93 -27.95 18.12
N LEU A 523 20.78 -27.72 18.77
CA LEU A 523 20.68 -26.87 19.94
C LEU A 523 21.55 -27.39 21.10
N MET A 524 21.51 -28.71 21.34
CA MET A 524 22.32 -29.35 22.38
C MET A 524 23.81 -29.26 22.05
N HIS A 525 24.18 -29.55 20.80
CA HIS A 525 25.57 -29.41 20.34
C HIS A 525 26.07 -27.98 20.53
N TRP A 526 25.27 -26.97 20.16
CA TRP A 526 25.61 -25.57 20.35
C TRP A 526 25.82 -25.20 21.82
N HIS A 527 24.92 -25.59 22.73
CA HIS A 527 25.08 -25.37 24.16
C HIS A 527 26.36 -26.00 24.73
N MET A 528 26.71 -27.20 24.26
CA MET A 528 27.95 -27.86 24.66
C MET A 528 29.18 -27.09 24.17
N THR A 529 29.15 -26.54 22.96
CA THR A 529 30.22 -25.68 22.42
C THR A 529 30.35 -24.38 23.23
N LEU A 530 29.24 -23.75 23.60
CA LEU A 530 29.24 -22.57 24.49
C LEU A 530 29.82 -22.89 25.88
N ARG A 531 29.51 -24.06 26.43
CA ARG A 531 30.10 -24.52 27.70
C ARG A 531 31.62 -24.69 27.59
N ARG A 532 32.11 -25.29 26.50
CA ARG A 532 33.56 -25.40 26.24
C ARG A 532 34.24 -24.03 26.14
N HIS A 533 33.58 -23.02 25.56
CA HIS A 533 34.10 -21.65 25.57
C HIS A 533 34.18 -21.07 26.99
N ALA A 534 33.22 -21.37 27.86
CA ALA A 534 33.24 -20.95 29.25
C ALA A 534 34.35 -21.64 30.07
N GLU A 535 34.67 -22.89 29.76
CA GLU A 535 35.75 -23.67 30.39
C GLU A 535 37.16 -23.20 29.99
N LEU A 536 37.28 -22.48 28.86
CA LEU A 536 38.55 -21.94 28.35
C LEU A 536 38.85 -20.49 28.82
N ARG A 537 37.98 -19.90 29.63
CA ARG A 537 38.20 -18.60 30.28
C ARG A 537 39.07 -18.76 31.52
#